data_AF-A0A3R6PKR5-F1
#
_entry.id   AF-A0A3R6PKR5-F1
#
_cell.length_a   1.000
_cell.length_b   1.000
_cell.length_c   1.000
_cell.angle_alpha   90.00
_cell.angle_beta   90.00
_cell.angle_gamma   90.00
#
_symmetry.space_group_name_H-M   'P 1'
#
loop_
_entity.id
_entity.type
_entity.pdbx_description
1 polymer ?
#
loop_
_entity_poly.entity_id
_entity_poly.type
_entity_poly.pdbx_seq_one_letter_code
_entity_poly.pdbx_strand_id
1 'polypeptide(L)'
;MGMNDKHNYDPTKWVDNSEPDIDAEHLNKIESALQEYGVSIDELAAAGGTAAKVKATDTYGMVVEALGESTAQALIDAIANKVMNELINKNKIVNNLLATDASTVLAGTQGAALDKRLVATENAVTKLNSEASSHLIASGSENSFCAAFQSRYQYYTNVNYMLANGIYKTGKTGLNLPFESYWIIITFNTSNNLGNSSTAWITQFAISTDSSDKAIYFRRNINYTPTTWESWNRLVAS
;
A
#
# COMPACT_ATOMS: atom_id res chain seq x y z
N MET A 1 12.32 -38.04 66.38
CA MET A 1 12.24 -36.95 67.38
C MET A 1 11.78 -35.72 66.62
N GLY A 2 10.69 -35.09 67.06
CA GLY A 2 10.10 -33.96 66.34
C GLY A 2 10.97 -32.72 66.51
N MET A 3 11.28 -32.02 65.42
CA MET A 3 12.09 -30.79 65.43
C MET A 3 11.39 -29.57 66.06
N ASN A 4 10.24 -29.76 66.72
CA ASN A 4 9.41 -28.69 67.28
C ASN A 4 9.17 -28.84 68.79
N ASP A 5 9.92 -29.73 69.44
CA ASP A 5 9.89 -29.85 70.90
C ASP A 5 10.75 -28.72 71.47
N LYS A 6 10.14 -27.80 72.23
CA LYS A 6 10.84 -26.74 72.97
C LYS A 6 11.86 -27.38 73.92
N HIS A 7 13.12 -27.42 73.51
CA HIS A 7 14.21 -27.89 74.34
C HIS A 7 14.63 -26.75 75.28
N ASN A 8 14.35 -26.89 76.58
CA ASN A 8 14.94 -26.00 77.57
C ASN A 8 16.43 -26.32 77.66
N TYR A 9 17.29 -25.38 77.28
CA TYR A 9 18.74 -25.55 77.34
C TYR A 9 19.18 -25.64 78.81
N ASP A 10 19.70 -26.80 79.21
CA ASP A 10 20.35 -26.99 80.51
C ASP A 10 21.87 -26.98 80.31
N PRO A 11 22.60 -25.96 80.79
CA PRO A 11 24.04 -25.85 80.53
C PRO A 11 24.79 -27.04 81.14
N THR A 12 25.35 -27.91 80.30
CA THR A 12 26.24 -28.96 80.80
C THR A 12 27.57 -28.36 81.24
N LYS A 13 28.11 -28.88 82.35
CA LYS A 13 29.37 -28.43 82.98
C LYS A 13 30.51 -28.37 81.95
N TRP A 14 30.94 -27.16 81.63
CA TRP A 14 32.10 -26.94 80.76
C TRP A 14 33.41 -27.13 81.53
N VAL A 15 34.44 -27.55 80.81
CA VAL A 15 35.80 -27.74 81.34
C VAL A 15 36.35 -26.37 81.73
N ASP A 16 36.86 -26.26 82.96
CA ASP A 16 37.59 -25.11 83.53
C ASP A 16 36.78 -23.98 84.23
N ASN A 17 35.59 -24.26 84.76
CA ASN A 17 34.84 -23.33 85.62
C ASN A 17 34.53 -21.94 84.99
N SER A 18 34.67 -21.77 83.68
CA SER A 18 34.26 -20.56 82.97
C SER A 18 32.75 -20.39 83.05
N GLU A 19 32.28 -19.18 83.38
CA GLU A 19 30.90 -18.81 83.12
C GLU A 19 30.65 -18.91 81.61
N PRO A 20 29.50 -19.45 81.17
CA PRO A 20 29.20 -19.52 79.75
C PRO A 20 29.20 -18.11 79.16
N ASP A 21 29.97 -17.89 78.09
CA ASP A 21 30.08 -16.59 77.41
C ASP A 21 28.72 -16.06 76.90
N ILE A 22 27.72 -16.94 76.82
CA ILE A 22 26.32 -16.63 76.49
C ILE A 22 25.41 -17.42 77.43
N ASP A 23 24.60 -16.74 78.22
CA ASP A 23 23.63 -17.38 79.11
C ASP A 23 22.44 -18.01 78.34
N ALA A 24 21.72 -18.90 79.02
CA ALA A 24 20.55 -19.57 78.45
C ALA A 24 19.44 -18.59 78.03
N GLU A 25 19.35 -17.43 78.67
CA GLU A 25 18.35 -16.42 78.35
C GLU A 25 18.61 -15.79 76.97
N HIS A 26 19.86 -15.44 76.68
CA HIS A 26 20.27 -14.89 75.39
C HIS A 26 20.16 -15.92 74.26
N LEU A 27 20.51 -17.17 74.52
CA LEU A 27 20.32 -18.27 73.56
C LEU A 27 18.83 -18.49 73.23
N ASN A 28 17.97 -18.55 74.24
CA ASN A 28 16.53 -18.69 74.04
C ASN A 28 15.91 -17.49 73.30
N LYS A 29 16.43 -16.27 73.51
CA LYS A 29 16.03 -15.07 72.77
C LYS A 29 16.46 -15.13 71.30
N ILE A 30 17.67 -15.60 71.00
CA ILE A 30 18.14 -15.81 69.62
C ILE A 30 17.28 -16.88 68.93
N GLU A 31 16.97 -17.97 69.61
CA GLU A 31 16.13 -19.04 69.06
C GLU A 31 14.69 -18.55 68.81
N SER A 32 14.13 -17.78 69.74
CA SER A 32 12.81 -17.14 69.57
C SER A 32 12.81 -16.13 68.43
N ALA A 33 13.86 -15.30 68.31
CA ALA A 33 13.99 -14.34 67.23
C ALA A 33 14.17 -15.02 65.86
N LEU A 34 14.90 -16.13 65.79
CA LEU A 34 15.02 -16.91 64.55
C LEU A 34 13.70 -17.59 64.16
N GLN A 35 12.87 -17.99 65.13
CA GLN A 35 11.50 -18.47 64.87
C GLN A 35 10.56 -17.34 64.44
N GLU A 36 10.72 -16.14 64.99
CA GLU A 36 9.88 -14.98 64.68
C GLU A 36 10.21 -14.36 63.31
N TYR A 37 11.49 -14.27 62.94
CA TYR A 37 11.95 -13.75 61.65
C TYR A 37 12.05 -14.81 60.56
N GLY A 38 12.06 -16.09 60.93
CA GLY A 38 12.08 -17.22 60.02
C GLY A 38 10.66 -17.65 59.64
N VAL A 39 10.07 -16.96 58.66
CA VAL A 39 9.19 -17.67 57.70
C VAL A 39 10.05 -18.81 57.18
N SER A 40 9.80 -20.02 57.70
CA SER A 40 10.86 -20.99 57.89
C SER A 40 11.48 -21.39 56.55
N ILE A 41 12.80 -21.48 56.51
CA ILE A 41 13.52 -22.16 55.43
C ILE A 41 12.94 -23.56 55.19
N ASP A 42 12.34 -24.18 56.22
CA ASP A 42 11.61 -25.43 56.15
C ASP A 42 10.28 -25.34 55.39
N GLU A 43 9.51 -24.25 55.50
CA GLU A 43 8.32 -24.00 54.67
C GLU A 43 8.69 -23.76 53.20
N LEU A 44 9.82 -23.07 52.95
CA LEU A 44 10.35 -22.86 51.60
C LEU A 44 10.93 -24.16 51.00
N ALA A 45 11.57 -25.00 51.82
CA ALA A 45 12.07 -26.32 51.42
C ALA A 45 10.94 -27.35 51.26
N ALA A 46 9.91 -27.33 52.12
CA ALA A 46 8.70 -28.16 52.03
C ALA A 46 7.77 -27.75 50.87
N ALA A 47 7.90 -26.50 50.42
CA ALA A 47 7.29 -26.03 49.18
C ALA A 47 7.89 -26.71 47.93
N GLY A 48 9.03 -27.41 48.03
CA GLY A 48 9.65 -28.11 46.90
C GLY A 48 10.01 -27.18 45.73
N GLY A 49 10.19 -25.88 46.01
CA GLY A 49 10.43 -24.85 44.99
C GLY A 49 9.21 -24.47 44.14
N THR A 50 7.99 -24.92 44.47
CA THR A 50 6.78 -24.53 43.71
C THR A 50 6.08 -23.31 44.31
N ALA A 51 5.65 -22.40 43.42
CA ALA A 51 4.83 -21.23 43.76
C ALA A 51 3.44 -21.61 44.32
N ALA A 52 2.99 -22.86 44.16
CA ALA A 52 1.68 -23.31 44.65
C ALA A 52 1.57 -23.37 46.17
N LYS A 53 2.70 -23.51 46.88
CA LYS A 53 2.75 -23.60 48.35
C LYS A 53 3.27 -22.33 49.02
N VAL A 54 3.74 -21.35 48.23
CA VAL A 54 4.17 -20.05 48.73
C VAL A 54 2.93 -19.19 48.95
N LYS A 55 2.71 -18.78 50.21
CA LYS A 55 1.66 -17.84 50.58
C LYS A 55 2.08 -16.41 50.23
N ALA A 56 1.15 -15.64 49.70
CA ALA A 56 1.33 -14.26 49.29
C ALA A 56 0.06 -13.46 49.58
N THR A 57 0.22 -12.20 50.00
CA THR A 57 -0.91 -11.29 50.22
C THR A 57 -1.44 -10.80 48.88
N ASP A 58 -2.71 -11.09 48.60
CA ASP A 58 -3.42 -10.57 47.44
C ASP A 58 -3.76 -9.09 47.64
N THR A 59 -2.79 -8.22 47.36
CA THR A 59 -2.89 -6.78 47.65
C THR A 59 -4.06 -6.11 46.92
N TYR A 60 -4.46 -6.65 45.76
CA TYR A 60 -5.46 -6.02 44.88
C TYR A 60 -6.78 -6.79 44.77
N GLY A 61 -6.91 -7.92 45.46
CA GLY A 61 -8.09 -8.78 45.38
C GLY A 61 -8.26 -9.43 44.00
N MET A 62 -7.18 -9.94 43.43
CA MET A 62 -7.15 -10.60 42.13
C MET A 62 -7.70 -12.03 42.14
N VAL A 63 -7.59 -12.72 43.28
CA VAL A 63 -8.02 -14.11 43.49
C VAL A 63 -9.03 -14.19 44.64
N VAL A 64 -8.78 -13.46 45.73
CA VAL A 64 -9.64 -13.39 46.93
C VAL A 64 -9.98 -11.93 47.25
N GLU A 65 -10.54 -11.63 48.42
CA GLU A 65 -10.73 -10.25 48.86
C GLU A 65 -9.37 -9.54 49.04
N ALA A 66 -9.32 -8.24 48.78
CA ALA A 66 -8.08 -7.46 48.87
C ALA A 66 -7.46 -7.57 50.27
N LEU A 67 -6.14 -7.70 50.29
CA LEU A 67 -5.31 -7.99 51.48
C LEU A 67 -5.52 -9.39 52.07
N GLY A 68 -6.34 -10.24 51.44
CA GLY A 68 -6.49 -11.65 51.79
C GLY A 68 -5.24 -12.47 51.43
N GLU A 69 -5.10 -13.64 52.07
CA GLU A 69 -4.01 -14.57 51.78
C GLU A 69 -4.36 -15.42 50.54
N SER A 70 -3.41 -15.54 49.61
CA SER A 70 -3.48 -16.38 48.42
C SER A 70 -2.19 -17.15 48.21
N THR A 71 -2.17 -18.09 47.27
CA THR A 71 -0.91 -18.69 46.84
C THR A 71 -0.29 -17.85 45.73
N ALA A 72 1.05 -17.81 45.67
CA ALA A 72 1.76 -17.10 44.62
C ALA A 72 1.38 -17.62 43.22
N GLN A 73 1.15 -18.93 43.08
CA GLN A 73 0.67 -19.51 41.82
C GLN A 73 -0.71 -18.97 41.40
N ALA A 74 -1.67 -18.89 42.32
CA ALA A 74 -3.00 -18.39 42.00
C ALA A 74 -2.96 -16.91 41.54
N LEU A 75 -2.11 -16.10 42.17
CA LEU A 75 -1.90 -14.71 41.76
C LEU A 75 -1.24 -14.61 40.38
N ILE A 76 -0.23 -15.44 40.10
CA ILE A 76 0.42 -15.52 38.78
C ILE A 76 -0.60 -15.91 37.70
N ASP A 77 -1.44 -16.91 37.96
CA ASP A 77 -2.48 -17.36 37.03
C ASP A 77 -3.53 -16.28 36.78
N ALA A 78 -3.97 -15.58 37.84
CA ALA A 78 -4.92 -14.47 37.74
C ALA A 78 -4.34 -13.28 36.95
N ILE A 79 -3.07 -12.94 37.17
CA ILE A 79 -2.36 -11.90 36.41
C ILE A 79 -2.21 -12.33 34.95
N ALA A 80 -1.78 -13.57 34.69
CA ALA A 80 -1.64 -14.09 33.33
C ALA A 80 -2.98 -14.05 32.57
N ASN A 81 -4.08 -14.42 33.23
CA ASN A 81 -5.42 -14.35 32.68
C ASN A 81 -5.85 -12.89 32.39
N LYS A 82 -5.69 -11.98 33.35
CA LYS A 82 -6.01 -10.55 33.18
C LYS A 82 -5.18 -9.94 32.05
N VAL A 83 -3.88 -10.26 31.95
CA VAL A 83 -3.02 -9.79 30.87
C VAL A 83 -3.48 -10.34 29.52
N MET A 84 -3.69 -11.65 29.39
CA MET A 84 -4.00 -12.28 28.11
C MET A 84 -5.43 -12.05 27.61
N ASN A 85 -6.40 -11.87 28.50
CA ASN A 85 -7.81 -11.82 28.14
C ASN A 85 -8.46 -10.45 28.35
N GLU A 86 -7.95 -9.61 29.28
CA GLU A 86 -8.57 -8.30 29.57
C GLU A 86 -7.71 -7.12 29.08
N LEU A 87 -6.42 -7.08 29.43
CA LEU A 87 -5.52 -5.96 29.12
C LEU A 87 -5.00 -6.03 27.68
N ILE A 88 -4.49 -7.18 27.27
CA ILE A 88 -4.21 -7.49 25.86
C ILE A 88 -5.53 -7.92 25.24
N ASN A 89 -6.41 -6.95 25.02
CA ASN A 89 -7.65 -7.22 24.34
C ASN A 89 -7.31 -7.70 22.90
N LYS A 90 -7.54 -8.99 22.62
CA LYS A 90 -7.33 -9.56 21.28
C LYS A 90 -8.07 -8.78 20.20
N ASN A 91 -9.20 -8.14 20.52
CA ASN A 91 -9.94 -7.27 19.60
C ASN A 91 -9.30 -5.88 19.41
N LYS A 92 -8.31 -5.49 20.24
CA LYS A 92 -7.47 -4.28 20.04
C LYS A 92 -6.16 -4.58 19.32
N ILE A 93 -5.67 -5.83 19.38
CA ILE A 93 -4.76 -6.36 18.35
C ILE A 93 -5.62 -6.65 17.12
N VAL A 94 -6.19 -5.59 16.55
CA VAL A 94 -6.77 -5.69 15.23
C VAL A 94 -5.59 -5.97 14.33
N ASN A 95 -5.42 -7.23 13.97
CA ASN A 95 -4.52 -7.57 12.90
C ASN A 95 -5.25 -7.15 11.62
N ASN A 96 -5.30 -5.83 11.41
CA ASN A 96 -6.01 -5.18 10.30
C ASN A 96 -5.54 -5.73 8.94
N LEU A 97 -4.40 -6.44 8.92
CA LEU A 97 -3.84 -7.09 7.75
C LEU A 97 -4.27 -8.56 7.59
N LEU A 98 -4.76 -9.23 8.65
CA LEU A 98 -5.19 -10.64 8.63
C LEU A 98 -6.71 -10.83 8.83
N ALA A 99 -7.48 -9.76 9.07
CA ALA A 99 -8.94 -9.88 9.10
C ALA A 99 -9.44 -10.32 7.70
N THR A 100 -10.26 -11.35 7.63
CA THR A 100 -10.80 -11.90 6.37
C THR A 100 -12.21 -11.40 6.05
N ASP A 101 -12.87 -10.74 7.02
CA ASP A 101 -14.14 -10.07 6.82
C ASP A 101 -13.90 -8.62 6.39
N ALA A 102 -14.23 -8.33 5.13
CA ALA A 102 -14.05 -7.01 4.50
C ALA A 102 -14.71 -5.86 5.27
N SER A 103 -15.78 -6.13 6.04
CA SER A 103 -16.45 -5.12 6.87
C SER A 103 -15.65 -4.73 8.12
N THR A 104 -14.68 -5.54 8.53
CA THR A 104 -13.84 -5.35 9.72
C THR A 104 -12.41 -4.93 9.40
N VAL A 105 -11.86 -5.37 8.25
CA VAL A 105 -10.54 -4.97 7.72
C VAL A 105 -10.42 -3.46 7.58
N LEU A 106 -11.52 -2.80 7.20
CA LEU A 106 -11.58 -1.36 6.98
C LEU A 106 -12.27 -0.58 8.12
N ALA A 107 -12.77 -1.24 9.17
CA ALA A 107 -13.51 -0.57 10.24
C ALA A 107 -12.63 0.23 11.21
N GLY A 108 -11.33 -0.07 11.28
CA GLY A 108 -10.38 0.75 12.04
C GLY A 108 -10.21 2.14 11.44
N THR A 109 -9.78 3.13 12.24
CA THR A 109 -9.61 4.53 11.80
C THR A 109 -8.81 4.69 10.50
N GLN A 110 -7.82 3.82 10.27
CA GLN A 110 -7.03 3.78 9.03
C GLN A 110 -7.81 3.21 7.85
N GLY A 111 -8.61 2.18 8.07
CA GLY A 111 -9.44 1.56 7.04
C GLY A 111 -10.52 2.50 6.50
N ALA A 112 -11.21 3.23 7.38
CA ALA A 112 -12.19 4.24 6.98
C ALA A 112 -11.54 5.42 6.24
N ALA A 113 -10.30 5.79 6.60
CA ALA A 113 -9.54 6.80 5.88
C ALA A 113 -9.09 6.31 4.50
N LEU A 114 -8.72 5.04 4.37
CA LEU A 114 -8.38 4.41 3.09
C LEU A 114 -9.59 4.30 2.18
N ASP A 115 -10.74 3.84 2.68
CA ASP A 115 -12.00 3.76 1.94
C ASP A 115 -12.40 5.11 1.34
N LYS A 116 -12.40 6.17 2.16
CA LYS A 116 -12.65 7.54 1.67
C LYS A 116 -11.70 7.98 0.56
N ARG A 117 -10.41 7.66 0.68
CA ARG A 117 -9.40 7.98 -0.35
C ARG A 117 -9.59 7.15 -1.61
N LEU A 118 -9.97 5.88 -1.47
CA LEU A 118 -10.23 4.98 -2.59
C LEU A 118 -11.43 5.47 -3.40
N VAL A 119 -12.57 5.71 -2.73
CA VAL A 119 -13.79 6.23 -3.37
C VAL A 119 -13.54 7.58 -4.05
N ALA A 120 -12.79 8.49 -3.42
CA ALA A 120 -12.43 9.76 -4.05
C ALA A 120 -11.58 9.56 -5.31
N THR A 121 -10.66 8.58 -5.30
CA THR A 121 -9.80 8.26 -6.45
C THR A 121 -10.61 7.64 -7.58
N GLU A 122 -11.51 6.69 -7.28
CA GLU A 122 -12.39 6.05 -8.26
C GLU A 122 -13.29 7.07 -8.98
N ASN A 123 -13.86 8.01 -8.22
CA ASN A 123 -14.65 9.11 -8.77
C ASN A 123 -13.81 10.03 -9.66
N ALA A 124 -12.59 10.38 -9.25
CA ALA A 124 -11.70 11.22 -10.04
C ALA A 124 -11.30 10.54 -11.36
N VAL A 125 -10.98 9.25 -11.35
CA VAL A 125 -10.66 8.47 -12.56
C VAL A 125 -11.84 8.40 -13.50
N THR A 126 -13.04 8.14 -12.98
CA THR A 126 -14.26 8.08 -13.79
C THR A 126 -14.53 9.42 -14.48
N LYS A 127 -14.37 10.53 -13.75
CA LYS A 127 -14.52 11.87 -14.29
C LYS A 127 -13.49 12.16 -15.39
N LEU A 128 -12.21 11.88 -15.14
CA LEU A 128 -11.14 12.06 -16.13
C LEU A 128 -11.42 11.27 -17.42
N ASN A 129 -11.88 10.02 -17.30
CA ASN A 129 -12.23 9.19 -18.46
C ASN A 129 -13.39 9.80 -19.26
N SER A 130 -14.42 10.31 -18.59
CA SER A 130 -15.56 10.96 -19.25
C SER A 130 -15.15 12.26 -19.94
N GLU A 131 -14.36 13.11 -19.28
CA GLU A 131 -13.86 14.36 -19.85
C GLU A 131 -12.93 14.11 -21.05
N ALA A 132 -11.98 13.17 -20.94
CA ALA A 132 -11.09 12.81 -22.03
C ALA A 132 -11.86 12.30 -23.25
N SER A 133 -12.86 11.43 -23.04
CA SER A 133 -13.73 10.94 -24.11
C SER A 133 -14.51 12.08 -24.77
N SER A 134 -15.12 12.97 -23.98
CA SER A 134 -15.86 14.13 -24.49
C SER A 134 -14.97 15.09 -25.29
N HIS A 135 -13.77 15.40 -24.80
CA HIS A 135 -12.81 16.24 -25.51
C HIS A 135 -12.29 15.59 -26.79
N LEU A 136 -12.10 14.26 -26.81
CA LEU A 136 -11.69 13.53 -28.00
C LEU A 136 -12.78 13.62 -29.09
N ILE A 137 -14.04 13.40 -28.72
CA ILE A 137 -15.21 13.56 -29.59
C ILE A 137 -15.30 15.01 -30.11
N ALA A 138 -15.27 15.99 -29.22
CA ALA A 138 -15.41 17.40 -29.57
C ALA A 138 -14.26 17.93 -30.44
N SER A 139 -13.05 17.40 -30.27
CA SER A 139 -11.89 17.75 -31.11
C SER A 139 -11.92 17.06 -32.49
N GLY A 140 -12.91 16.21 -32.74
CA GLY A 140 -12.91 15.32 -33.89
C GLY A 140 -11.77 14.30 -33.86
N SER A 141 -10.96 14.20 -32.81
CA SER A 141 -9.83 13.25 -32.78
C SER A 141 -10.24 11.85 -32.34
N GLU A 142 -11.53 11.49 -32.45
CA GLU A 142 -11.98 10.11 -32.29
C GLU A 142 -11.07 9.19 -33.11
N ASN A 143 -10.84 7.96 -32.65
CA ASN A 143 -9.88 7.00 -33.24
C ASN A 143 -10.26 6.52 -34.67
N SER A 144 -11.03 7.33 -35.40
CA SER A 144 -11.18 7.30 -36.84
C SER A 144 -10.02 8.10 -37.45
N PHE A 145 -9.18 7.44 -38.25
CA PHE A 145 -8.06 8.02 -39.02
C PHE A 145 -8.42 9.30 -39.82
N CYS A 146 -9.71 9.58 -40.00
CA CYS A 146 -10.27 10.66 -40.79
C CYS A 146 -10.86 11.81 -39.94
N ALA A 147 -10.84 11.77 -38.61
CA ALA A 147 -11.72 12.66 -37.85
C ALA A 147 -11.12 14.03 -37.43
N ALA A 148 -9.80 14.27 -37.53
CA ALA A 148 -9.20 15.57 -37.22
C ALA A 148 -8.11 16.02 -38.21
N PHE A 149 -8.04 17.34 -38.51
CA PHE A 149 -6.91 17.95 -39.23
C PHE A 149 -5.68 18.02 -38.31
N GLN A 150 -4.82 17.01 -38.38
CA GLN A 150 -3.55 17.03 -37.65
C GLN A 150 -2.45 17.68 -38.51
N SER A 151 -1.67 18.59 -37.92
CA SER A 151 -0.43 19.07 -38.54
C SER A 151 0.66 18.01 -38.32
N ARG A 152 1.23 17.49 -39.41
CA ARG A 152 2.24 16.42 -39.36
C ARG A 152 3.47 16.84 -40.17
N TYR A 153 4.66 16.71 -39.57
CA TYR A 153 5.91 16.86 -40.31
C TYR A 153 6.36 15.49 -40.84
N GLN A 154 6.63 15.38 -42.14
CA GLN A 154 7.00 14.11 -42.78
C GLN A 154 8.28 14.26 -43.63
N TYR A 155 9.32 13.49 -43.29
CA TYR A 155 10.64 13.52 -43.93
C TYR A 155 10.80 12.30 -44.88
N TYR A 156 11.25 12.51 -46.13
CA TYR A 156 11.45 11.48 -47.16
C TYR A 156 10.23 10.58 -47.44
N THR A 157 9.06 11.18 -47.57
CA THR A 157 7.79 10.44 -47.70
C THR A 157 7.23 10.48 -49.12
N ASN A 158 6.49 9.43 -49.46
CA ASN A 158 5.71 9.35 -50.68
C ASN A 158 4.29 9.87 -50.41
N VAL A 159 3.91 10.95 -51.12
CA VAL A 159 2.65 11.66 -50.88
C VAL A 159 1.42 10.81 -51.22
N ASN A 160 1.58 9.74 -52.01
CA ASN A 160 0.49 8.80 -52.27
C ASN A 160 -0.02 8.09 -51.00
N TYR A 161 0.77 8.06 -49.91
CA TYR A 161 0.40 7.42 -48.64
C TYR A 161 0.00 8.41 -47.54
N MET A 162 -0.09 9.71 -47.85
CA MET A 162 -0.64 10.72 -46.94
C MET A 162 -2.17 10.67 -46.99
N LEU A 163 -2.74 9.63 -46.39
CA LEU A 163 -4.17 9.28 -46.50
C LEU A 163 -5.04 9.83 -45.37
N ALA A 164 -4.46 10.25 -44.25
CA ALA A 164 -5.24 10.79 -43.14
C ALA A 164 -5.60 12.25 -43.41
N ASN A 165 -6.74 12.70 -42.89
CA ASN A 165 -7.09 14.12 -42.93
C ASN A 165 -6.04 14.93 -42.17
N GLY A 166 -5.49 15.97 -42.79
CA GLY A 166 -4.40 16.71 -42.17
C GLY A 166 -3.63 17.63 -43.08
N ILE A 167 -2.71 18.37 -42.46
CA ILE A 167 -1.78 19.29 -43.11
C ILE A 167 -0.38 18.73 -42.91
N TYR A 168 0.29 18.40 -44.00
CA TYR A 168 1.62 17.82 -44.02
C TYR A 168 2.62 18.83 -44.58
N LYS A 169 3.85 18.75 -44.09
CA LYS A 169 5.00 19.39 -44.76
C LYS A 169 5.94 18.30 -45.27
N THR A 170 6.33 18.38 -46.53
CA THR A 170 7.20 17.40 -47.19
C THR A 170 8.63 17.91 -47.31
N GLY A 171 9.59 16.99 -47.37
CA GLY A 171 10.96 17.31 -47.76
C GLY A 171 11.09 17.60 -49.26
N LYS A 172 12.21 18.22 -49.65
CA LYS A 172 12.52 18.63 -51.02
C LYS A 172 12.46 17.48 -52.04
N THR A 173 12.96 16.31 -51.64
CA THR A 173 13.08 15.12 -52.50
C THR A 173 11.99 14.08 -52.22
N GLY A 174 10.80 14.52 -51.81
CA GLY A 174 9.66 13.61 -51.60
C GLY A 174 9.18 12.97 -52.90
N LEU A 175 8.54 11.80 -52.81
CA LEU A 175 8.04 11.08 -53.98
C LEU A 175 6.59 11.46 -54.31
N ASN A 176 6.28 11.46 -55.61
CA ASN A 176 4.97 11.81 -56.15
C ASN A 176 4.50 13.22 -55.78
N LEU A 177 5.47 14.14 -55.60
CA LEU A 177 5.23 15.58 -55.55
C LEU A 177 5.03 16.15 -56.96
N PRO A 178 4.46 17.35 -57.10
CA PRO A 178 4.38 18.02 -58.41
C PRO A 178 5.76 18.20 -59.08
N PHE A 179 6.78 18.56 -58.29
CA PHE A 179 8.19 18.62 -58.65
C PHE A 179 9.07 18.67 -57.38
N GLU A 180 10.39 18.60 -57.55
CA GLU A 180 11.37 18.64 -56.45
C GLU A 180 11.36 20.01 -55.74
N SER A 181 10.64 20.11 -54.63
CA SER A 181 10.59 21.29 -53.76
C SER A 181 9.98 20.94 -52.40
N TYR A 182 9.92 21.92 -51.49
CA TYR A 182 9.17 21.78 -50.23
C TYR A 182 7.70 22.12 -50.47
N TRP A 183 6.80 21.31 -49.92
CA TRP A 183 5.36 21.49 -50.10
C TRP A 183 4.61 21.45 -48.78
N ILE A 184 3.51 22.20 -48.75
CA ILE A 184 2.44 21.99 -47.78
C ILE A 184 1.38 21.14 -48.49
N ILE A 185 1.13 19.93 -48.00
CA ILE A 185 0.10 19.03 -48.53
C ILE A 185 -1.10 19.05 -47.60
N ILE A 186 -2.29 19.29 -48.13
CA ILE A 186 -3.54 19.16 -47.41
C ILE A 186 -4.26 17.93 -47.97
N THR A 187 -4.52 16.95 -47.13
CA THR A 187 -5.25 15.74 -47.51
C THR A 187 -6.67 15.80 -46.97
N PHE A 188 -7.62 15.51 -47.85
CA PHE A 188 -9.00 15.18 -47.52
C PHE A 188 -9.25 13.71 -47.86
N ASN A 189 -9.70 12.91 -46.91
CA ASN A 189 -10.11 11.53 -47.09
C ASN A 189 -11.49 11.33 -46.46
N THR A 190 -12.48 10.98 -47.28
CA THR A 190 -13.87 10.79 -46.86
C THR A 190 -14.23 9.31 -46.78
N SER A 191 -13.26 8.41 -46.57
CA SER A 191 -13.53 6.98 -46.45
C SER A 191 -14.38 6.67 -45.22
N ASN A 192 -15.44 5.87 -45.40
CA ASN A 192 -16.24 5.33 -44.30
C ASN A 192 -15.50 4.26 -43.49
N ASN A 193 -14.29 3.86 -43.92
CA ASN A 193 -13.46 2.82 -43.34
C ASN A 193 -12.10 3.40 -42.88
N LEU A 194 -11.47 2.75 -41.89
CA LEU A 194 -10.13 3.09 -41.41
C LEU A 194 -9.06 2.82 -42.50
N GLY A 195 -8.29 3.84 -42.88
CA GLY A 195 -7.06 3.68 -43.66
C GLY A 195 -7.22 3.38 -45.16
N ASN A 196 -6.18 2.77 -45.74
CA ASN A 196 -6.02 2.35 -47.15
C ASN A 196 -7.12 1.37 -47.59
N SER A 197 -8.32 1.88 -47.81
CA SER A 197 -9.47 1.12 -48.28
C SER A 197 -9.72 1.43 -49.74
N SER A 198 -10.03 0.39 -50.53
CA SER A 198 -10.40 0.54 -51.94
C SER A 198 -11.70 1.29 -52.17
N THR A 199 -12.45 1.63 -51.11
CA THR A 199 -13.63 2.50 -51.17
C THR A 199 -13.34 3.94 -50.78
N ALA A 200 -12.08 4.28 -50.46
CA ALA A 200 -11.70 5.62 -50.05
C ALA A 200 -11.71 6.59 -51.23
N TRP A 201 -12.26 7.79 -51.00
CA TRP A 201 -12.16 8.92 -51.91
C TRP A 201 -11.26 9.96 -51.26
N ILE A 202 -10.15 10.25 -51.93
CA ILE A 202 -9.08 11.08 -51.38
C ILE A 202 -8.81 12.22 -52.33
N THR A 203 -8.71 13.43 -51.80
CA THR A 203 -8.28 14.62 -52.53
C THR A 203 -7.09 15.22 -51.81
N GLN A 204 -6.10 15.67 -52.59
CA GLN A 204 -4.93 16.35 -52.06
C GLN A 204 -4.74 17.69 -52.75
N PHE A 205 -4.37 18.69 -51.95
CA PHE A 205 -3.88 19.97 -52.42
C PHE A 205 -2.41 20.11 -52.03
N ALA A 206 -1.56 20.53 -52.97
CA ALA A 206 -0.16 20.84 -52.71
C ALA A 206 0.05 22.34 -52.92
N ILE A 207 0.36 23.05 -51.84
CA ILE A 207 0.67 24.48 -51.88
C ILE A 207 2.18 24.61 -51.97
N SER A 208 2.65 25.23 -53.05
CA SER A 208 4.07 25.43 -53.27
C SER A 208 4.64 26.40 -52.25
N THR A 209 5.81 26.07 -51.71
CA THR A 209 6.63 27.00 -50.92
C THR A 209 7.78 27.60 -51.73
N ASP A 210 7.90 27.21 -53.01
CA ASP A 210 8.90 27.75 -53.92
C ASP A 210 8.53 29.17 -54.32
N SER A 211 9.44 30.11 -54.10
CA SER A 211 9.26 31.51 -54.47
C SER A 211 9.03 31.73 -55.98
N SER A 212 9.50 30.82 -56.83
CA SER A 212 9.39 30.88 -58.29
C SER A 212 8.09 30.26 -58.82
N ASP A 213 7.43 29.40 -58.04
CA ASP A 213 6.17 28.77 -58.41
C ASP A 213 5.12 29.01 -57.32
N LYS A 214 4.43 30.15 -57.41
CA LYS A 214 3.36 30.52 -56.47
C LYS A 214 2.03 29.91 -56.89
N ALA A 215 1.97 28.58 -56.93
CA ALA A 215 0.81 27.83 -57.38
C ALA A 215 0.28 26.86 -56.32
N ILE A 216 -0.99 26.48 -56.51
CA ILE A 216 -1.63 25.38 -55.79
C ILE A 216 -1.85 24.27 -56.79
N TYR A 217 -1.46 23.05 -56.45
CA TYR A 217 -1.77 21.88 -57.24
C TYR A 217 -2.86 21.07 -56.56
N PHE A 218 -3.69 20.40 -57.34
CA PHE A 218 -4.66 19.46 -56.81
C PHE A 218 -4.61 18.14 -57.56
N ARG A 219 -4.99 17.07 -56.86
CA ARG A 219 -5.26 15.77 -57.45
C ARG A 219 -6.24 15.00 -56.58
N ARG A 220 -6.80 13.93 -57.13
CA ARG A 220 -7.66 13.01 -56.38
C ARG A 220 -7.32 11.57 -56.71
N ASN A 221 -7.82 10.68 -55.85
CA ASN A 221 -7.81 9.24 -56.04
C ASN A 221 -9.16 8.70 -55.56
N ILE A 222 -9.99 8.27 -56.51
CA ILE A 222 -11.33 7.74 -56.27
C ILE A 222 -11.22 6.22 -56.29
N ASN A 223 -11.62 5.56 -55.20
CA ASN A 223 -11.44 4.13 -54.95
C ASN A 223 -9.96 3.76 -54.79
N TYR A 224 -9.35 4.33 -53.74
CA TYR A 224 -7.91 4.36 -53.54
C TYR A 224 -7.18 3.02 -53.79
N THR A 225 -6.16 3.10 -54.64
CA THR A 225 -4.99 2.22 -54.58
C THR A 225 -3.71 3.07 -54.67
N PRO A 226 -2.53 2.59 -54.23
CA PRO A 226 -1.30 3.38 -54.27
C PRO A 226 -0.87 3.88 -55.66
N THR A 227 -1.40 3.28 -56.73
CA THR A 227 -1.03 3.53 -58.13
C THR A 227 -2.09 4.24 -58.96
N THR A 228 -3.27 4.53 -58.40
CA THR A 228 -4.43 5.11 -59.11
C THR A 228 -4.60 6.62 -58.92
N TRP A 229 -3.57 7.31 -58.42
CA TRP A 229 -3.61 8.76 -58.29
C TRP A 229 -3.69 9.44 -59.64
N GLU A 230 -4.61 10.39 -59.78
CA GLU A 230 -4.58 11.33 -60.89
C GLU A 230 -3.28 12.16 -60.85
N SER A 231 -2.87 12.65 -62.02
CA SER A 231 -1.75 13.60 -62.11
C SER A 231 -2.06 14.91 -61.37
N TRP A 232 -1.01 15.59 -60.91
CA TRP A 232 -1.16 16.91 -60.31
C TRP A 232 -1.61 17.94 -61.34
N ASN A 233 -2.71 18.63 -61.05
CA ASN A 233 -3.25 19.70 -61.86
C ASN A 233 -2.93 21.05 -61.20
N ARG A 234 -2.33 21.97 -61.96
CA ARG A 234 -1.89 23.27 -61.46
C ARG A 234 -3.03 24.30 -61.52
N LEU A 235 -3.29 24.96 -60.40
CA LEU A 235 -4.14 26.14 -60.26
C LEU A 235 -3.23 27.34 -60.04
N VAL A 236 -3.36 28.33 -60.92
CA VAL A 236 -2.59 29.58 -60.85
C VAL A 236 -3.57 30.66 -60.41
N ALA A 237 -3.23 31.41 -59.37
CA ALA A 237 -3.94 32.65 -59.10
C ALA A 237 -3.61 33.63 -60.23
N SER A 238 -4.64 34.08 -60.95
CA SER A 238 -4.55 35.14 -61.96
C SER A 238 -4.01 36.44 -61.37
#